data_AF-A0A917LRA8-F1
#
_entry.id   AF-A0A917LRA8-F1
#
_cell.length_a   1.000
_cell.length_b   1.000
_cell.length_c   1.000
_cell.angle_alpha   90.00
_cell.angle_beta   90.00
_cell.angle_gamma   90.00
#
_symmetry.space_group_name_H-M   'P 1'
#
loop_
_entity.id
_entity.type
_entity.pdbx_description
1 polymer ?
#
loop_
_entity_poly.entity_id
_entity_poly.type
_entity_poly.pdbx_seq_one_letter_code
_entity_poly.pdbx_strand_id
1 'polypeptide(L)'
;MNDRIMPGIIEASRYSLMDEATVVTIAEQVNNDLQSLSLQSWLGTLSSCELQLRAIENTAIASAPANHGFSQHLQVTHQTGQQDALSASLSASFTLDCLVAPGPVLSMSFLFAAFVTALIAGLPRAYSPQQRQLLNVLSDVGLEWQDIQTVLTHLQKNDTASLQWYDFLIQRIQSGSLSVEQLMQSANASDCIQFHHDRQSVSIRGIEVPLSRTPYFYYALYAHQRHDDAQRNFSACDDNGWILNPASGRANPEHTRLLLNLMKTHDGHQKAIKELEAHGVRAKTMDQNRNKVKEELIKVLGESVAEQYLFETRRDSRTGRNHYRLKTSATKIILPL
;
A
#
# COMPACT_ATOMS: atom_id res chain seq x y z
N MET A 1 57.64 4.06 4.79
CA MET A 1 58.05 3.20 3.65
C MET A 1 59.47 3.51 3.20
N ASN A 2 59.82 4.79 2.94
CA ASN A 2 61.18 5.18 2.51
C ASN A 2 62.31 4.76 3.46
N ASP A 3 62.14 4.88 4.78
CA ASP A 3 63.27 4.70 5.72
C ASP A 3 63.70 3.24 5.96
N ARG A 4 62.91 2.26 5.50
CA ARG A 4 63.24 0.82 5.67
C ARG A 4 63.69 0.15 4.38
N ILE A 5 63.11 0.54 3.24
CA ILE A 5 63.37 -0.12 1.95
C ILE A 5 64.64 0.46 1.29
N MET A 6 64.87 1.76 1.43
CA MET A 6 66.01 2.41 0.78
C MET A 6 67.39 1.96 1.26
N PRO A 7 67.65 1.70 2.56
CA PRO A 7 68.95 1.21 2.99
C PRO A 7 69.35 -0.11 2.30
N GLY A 8 68.43 -1.07 2.17
CA GLY A 8 68.69 -2.34 1.50
C GLY A 8 68.94 -2.18 -0.01
N ILE A 9 68.19 -1.31 -0.69
CA ILE A 9 68.38 -1.00 -2.11
C ILE A 9 69.71 -0.26 -2.34
N ILE A 10 70.08 0.65 -1.43
CA ILE A 10 71.35 1.39 -1.49
C ILE A 10 72.54 0.45 -1.24
N GLU A 11 72.43 -0.46 -0.26
CA GLU A 11 73.43 -1.50 0.01
C GLU A 11 73.61 -2.44 -1.19
N ALA A 12 72.49 -2.88 -1.79
CA ALA A 12 72.45 -3.65 -3.03
C ALA A 12 73.13 -2.94 -4.20
N SER A 13 72.94 -1.62 -4.35
CA SER A 13 73.54 -0.84 -5.44
C SER A 13 75.06 -0.67 -5.34
N ARG A 14 75.67 -0.96 -4.18
CA ARG A 14 77.13 -0.91 -3.98
C ARG A 14 77.86 -2.12 -4.55
N TYR A 15 77.16 -3.24 -4.74
CA TYR A 15 77.72 -4.42 -5.38
C TYR A 15 77.49 -4.30 -6.89
N SER A 16 78.58 -4.38 -7.67
CA SER A 16 78.48 -4.47 -9.14
C SER A 16 77.60 -5.68 -9.46
N LEU A 17 76.42 -5.45 -10.06
CA LEU A 17 75.38 -6.43 -10.39
C LEU A 17 75.83 -7.43 -11.48
N MET A 18 77.08 -7.88 -11.46
CA MET A 18 77.63 -8.85 -12.41
C MET A 18 77.46 -10.30 -11.95
N ASP A 19 77.02 -10.53 -10.72
CA ASP A 19 76.78 -11.85 -10.17
C ASP A 19 75.27 -12.08 -9.93
N GLU A 20 74.70 -13.01 -10.70
CA GLU A 20 73.28 -13.40 -10.67
C GLU A 20 72.85 -13.87 -9.27
N ALA A 21 73.76 -14.50 -8.52
CA ALA A 21 73.50 -14.95 -7.14
C ALA A 21 73.28 -13.78 -6.16
N THR A 22 73.95 -12.65 -6.39
CA THR A 22 73.82 -11.45 -5.54
C THR A 22 72.45 -10.79 -5.76
N VAL A 23 71.96 -10.75 -7.00
CA VAL A 23 70.63 -10.19 -7.34
C VAL A 23 69.51 -11.02 -6.72
N VAL A 24 69.61 -12.35 -6.76
CA VAL A 24 68.63 -13.25 -6.13
C VAL A 24 68.58 -13.03 -4.61
N THR A 25 69.74 -12.94 -3.96
CA THR A 25 69.83 -12.71 -2.50
C THR A 25 69.24 -11.36 -2.10
N ILE A 26 69.49 -10.31 -2.88
CA ILE A 26 68.91 -8.98 -2.66
C ILE A 26 67.40 -9.01 -2.84
N ALA A 27 66.91 -9.68 -3.90
CA ALA A 27 65.48 -9.80 -4.16
C ALA A 27 64.76 -10.56 -3.04
N GLU A 28 65.36 -11.65 -2.53
CA GLU A 28 64.85 -12.39 -1.36
C GLU A 28 64.82 -11.53 -0.11
N GLN A 29 65.89 -10.77 0.17
CA GLN A 29 65.94 -9.90 1.35
C GLN A 29 64.90 -8.77 1.27
N VAL A 30 64.77 -8.13 0.10
CA VAL A 30 63.75 -7.10 -0.12
C VAL A 30 62.35 -7.69 0.01
N ASN A 31 62.08 -8.86 -0.58
CA ASN A 31 60.80 -9.53 -0.44
C ASN A 31 60.49 -9.90 1.03
N ASN A 32 61.48 -10.36 1.80
CA ASN A 32 61.32 -10.63 3.23
C ASN A 32 60.99 -9.35 4.02
N ASP A 33 61.66 -8.23 3.71
CA ASP A 33 61.38 -6.94 4.35
C ASP A 33 59.98 -6.43 3.97
N LEU A 34 59.55 -6.67 2.73
CA LEU A 34 58.22 -6.30 2.23
C LEU A 34 57.09 -7.10 2.89
N GLN A 35 57.31 -8.38 3.21
CA GLN A 35 56.33 -9.20 3.95
C GLN A 35 56.04 -8.65 5.36
N SER A 36 56.95 -7.86 5.94
CA SER A 36 56.73 -7.21 7.24
C SER A 36 55.80 -5.99 7.17
N LEU A 37 55.48 -5.50 5.97
CA LEU A 37 54.62 -4.34 5.78
C LEU A 37 53.15 -4.76 5.78
N SER A 38 52.42 -4.37 6.83
CA SER A 38 50.97 -4.51 6.84
C SER A 38 50.32 -3.34 6.12
N LEU A 39 49.70 -3.61 4.97
CA LEU A 39 48.85 -2.64 4.28
C LEU A 39 47.45 -2.70 4.91
N GLN A 40 47.04 -1.61 5.55
CA GLN A 40 45.66 -1.44 6.02
C GLN A 40 44.89 -0.59 5.01
N SER A 41 43.84 -1.16 4.42
CA SER A 41 42.88 -0.38 3.64
C SER A 41 41.94 0.37 4.57
N TRP A 42 41.64 1.64 4.28
CA TRP A 42 40.71 2.44 5.07
C TRP A 42 39.31 1.83 5.16
N LEU A 43 38.91 1.09 4.11
CA LEU A 43 37.61 0.42 4.00
C LEU A 43 37.62 -1.04 4.48
N GLY A 44 38.79 -1.58 4.87
CA GLY A 44 38.95 -2.99 5.25
C GLY A 44 38.64 -4.01 4.15
N THR A 45 38.47 -3.56 2.90
CA THR A 45 38.07 -4.41 1.75
C THR A 45 39.21 -5.21 1.16
N LEU A 46 40.46 -4.78 1.41
CA LEU A 46 41.66 -5.49 1.00
C LEU A 46 42.24 -6.23 2.21
N SER A 47 42.50 -7.52 2.04
CA SER A 47 43.19 -8.40 2.98
C SER A 47 44.38 -9.05 2.30
N SER A 48 45.43 -9.37 3.06
CA SER A 48 46.56 -10.15 2.57
C SER A 48 47.16 -9.58 1.27
N CYS A 49 47.53 -8.29 1.31
CA CYS A 49 48.27 -7.69 0.22
C CYS A 49 49.73 -8.14 0.28
N GLU A 50 50.22 -8.74 -0.79
CA GLU A 50 51.61 -9.15 -0.96
C GLU A 50 52.29 -8.20 -1.95
N LEU A 51 53.41 -7.59 -1.54
CA LEU A 51 54.24 -6.78 -2.43
C LEU A 51 55.45 -7.61 -2.83
N GLN A 52 55.61 -7.89 -4.12
CA GLN A 52 56.73 -8.65 -4.66
C GLN A 52 57.59 -7.76 -5.54
N LEU A 53 58.91 -7.80 -5.34
CA LEU A 53 59.87 -7.20 -6.25
C LEU A 53 59.97 -8.06 -7.51
N ARG A 54 59.64 -7.47 -8.66
CA ARG A 54 59.61 -8.17 -9.94
C ARG A 54 60.93 -8.10 -10.70
N ALA A 55 61.54 -6.91 -10.71
CA ALA A 55 62.82 -6.67 -11.38
C ALA A 55 63.47 -5.36 -10.87
N ILE A 56 64.81 -5.34 -10.86
CA ILE A 56 65.64 -4.15 -10.67
C ILE A 56 66.42 -3.95 -11.97
N GLU A 57 66.11 -2.89 -12.70
CA GLU A 57 66.75 -2.60 -13.98
C GLU A 57 67.23 -1.14 -14.06
N ASN A 58 68.30 -0.91 -14.81
CA ASN A 58 68.85 0.41 -15.10
C ASN A 58 68.07 1.16 -16.20
N THR A 59 67.00 0.56 -16.72
CA THR A 59 66.14 1.12 -17.77
C THR A 59 64.67 0.91 -17.40
N ALA A 60 63.81 1.86 -17.79
CA ALA A 60 62.39 1.77 -17.47
C ALA A 60 61.73 0.55 -18.14
N ILE A 61 61.14 -0.32 -17.34
CA ILE A 61 60.47 -1.55 -17.80
C ILE A 61 59.06 -1.20 -18.29
N ALA A 62 58.67 -1.71 -19.46
CA ALA A 62 57.29 -1.64 -19.94
C ALA A 62 56.37 -2.51 -19.08
N SER A 63 55.30 -1.94 -18.54
CA SER A 63 54.33 -2.63 -17.67
C SER A 63 53.70 -3.84 -18.36
N ALA A 64 53.92 -5.05 -17.84
CA ALA A 64 53.24 -6.26 -18.33
C ALA A 64 51.80 -6.34 -17.80
N PRO A 65 50.84 -6.95 -18.54
CA PRO A 65 49.46 -7.08 -18.11
C PRO A 65 49.33 -7.97 -16.86
N ALA A 66 48.45 -7.57 -15.94
CA ALA A 66 48.15 -8.30 -14.72
C ALA A 66 47.33 -9.56 -15.02
N ASN A 67 47.81 -10.72 -14.56
CA ASN A 67 47.03 -11.96 -14.59
C ASN A 67 46.31 -12.11 -13.24
N HIS A 68 45.00 -11.79 -13.25
CA HIS A 68 44.01 -12.05 -12.20
C HIS A 68 44.28 -11.44 -10.82
N GLY A 69 43.66 -10.29 -10.56
CA GLY A 69 43.66 -9.62 -9.25
C GLY A 69 43.69 -8.10 -9.40
N PHE A 70 43.54 -7.36 -8.29
CA PHE A 70 43.93 -5.96 -8.27
C PHE A 70 45.46 -5.94 -8.14
N SER A 71 46.15 -5.89 -9.29
CA SER A 71 47.60 -5.82 -9.37
C SER A 71 48.01 -4.43 -9.85
N GLN A 72 48.76 -3.71 -9.03
CA GLN A 72 49.27 -2.39 -9.38
C GLN A 72 50.79 -2.43 -9.53
N HIS A 73 51.30 -1.96 -10.67
CA HIS A 73 52.74 -1.79 -10.89
C HIS A 73 53.21 -0.49 -10.26
N LEU A 74 54.18 -0.58 -9.35
CA LEU A 74 54.83 0.56 -8.74
C LEU A 74 56.28 0.62 -9.24
N GLN A 75 56.67 1.74 -9.83
CA GLN A 75 58.05 1.99 -10.25
C GLN A 75 58.68 3.03 -9.34
N VAL A 76 59.75 2.67 -8.65
CA VAL A 76 60.52 3.59 -7.82
C VAL A 76 61.84 3.86 -8.52
N THR A 77 62.09 5.12 -8.86
CA THR A 77 63.36 5.55 -9.45
C THR A 77 64.16 6.32 -8.41
N HIS A 78 65.36 5.85 -8.11
CA HIS A 78 66.29 6.56 -7.24
C HIS A 78 67.40 7.20 -8.08
N GLN A 79 67.59 8.50 -7.93
CA GLN A 79 68.70 9.22 -8.53
C GLN A 79 69.78 9.43 -7.46
N THR A 80 70.87 8.66 -7.54
CA THR A 80 72.05 8.88 -6.70
C THR A 80 72.78 10.12 -7.16
N GLY A 81 72.65 11.21 -6.40
CA GLY A 81 73.39 12.44 -6.62
C GLY A 81 74.85 12.28 -6.19
N GLN A 82 75.72 11.88 -7.12
CA GLN A 82 77.15 12.09 -7.00
C GLN A 82 77.64 12.74 -8.30
N GLN A 83 78.22 13.93 -8.15
CA GLN A 83 78.20 15.00 -9.15
C GLN A 83 79.21 14.86 -10.29
N ASP A 84 79.91 13.73 -10.41
CA ASP A 84 80.89 13.53 -11.47
C ASP A 84 80.82 12.10 -12.04
N ALA A 85 80.46 12.05 -13.33
CA ALA A 85 80.47 10.92 -14.27
C ALA A 85 79.58 9.69 -13.93
N LEU A 86 78.49 9.57 -14.71
CA LEU A 86 77.53 8.45 -14.81
C LEU A 86 76.49 8.37 -13.67
N SER A 87 75.49 9.25 -13.73
CA SER A 87 74.24 9.09 -12.97
C SER A 87 73.45 7.89 -13.48
N ALA A 88 73.69 6.71 -12.89
CA ALA A 88 72.85 5.53 -13.10
C ALA A 88 71.52 5.72 -12.36
N SER A 89 70.41 5.70 -13.08
CA SER A 89 69.08 5.63 -12.47
C SER A 89 68.73 4.17 -12.25
N LEU A 90 68.62 3.76 -10.98
CA LEU A 90 68.11 2.45 -10.63
C LEU A 90 66.58 2.53 -10.62
N SER A 91 65.91 1.63 -11.35
CA SER A 91 64.47 1.48 -11.28
C SER A 91 64.10 0.10 -10.74
N ALA A 92 63.30 0.09 -9.66
CA ALA A 92 62.73 -1.13 -9.11
C ALA A 92 61.25 -1.20 -9.46
N SER A 93 60.80 -2.37 -9.94
CA SER A 93 59.41 -2.64 -10.26
C SER A 93 58.81 -3.59 -9.22
N PHE A 94 57.65 -3.21 -8.68
CA PHE A 94 56.93 -4.00 -7.69
C PHE A 94 55.53 -4.34 -8.20
N THR A 95 55.07 -5.55 -7.91
CA THR A 95 53.68 -5.97 -8.08
C THR A 95 53.02 -6.05 -6.71
N LEU A 96 51.89 -5.35 -6.56
CA LEU A 96 51.06 -5.40 -5.37
C LEU A 96 49.85 -6.28 -5.65
N ASP A 97 49.79 -7.48 -5.08
CA ASP A 97 48.67 -8.39 -5.25
C ASP A 97 47.84 -8.43 -3.96
N CYS A 98 46.59 -7.98 -4.02
CA CYS A 98 45.69 -7.96 -2.85
C CYS A 98 44.52 -8.92 -3.04
N LEU A 99 44.19 -9.68 -1.98
CA LEU A 99 42.95 -10.44 -1.92
C LEU A 99 41.81 -9.55 -1.41
N VAL A 100 40.68 -9.59 -2.08
CA VAL A 100 39.48 -8.90 -1.62
C VAL A 100 38.90 -9.68 -0.45
N ALA A 101 38.75 -9.03 0.71
CA ALA A 101 38.09 -9.62 1.86
C ALA A 101 36.58 -9.74 1.56
N PRO A 102 36.01 -10.95 1.45
CA PRO A 102 34.62 -11.10 1.01
C PRO A 102 33.63 -10.58 2.05
N GLY A 103 33.96 -10.64 3.35
CA GLY A 103 33.07 -10.21 4.44
C GLY A 103 32.65 -8.74 4.34
N PRO A 104 33.59 -7.77 4.33
CA PRO A 104 33.28 -6.34 4.21
C PRO A 104 32.52 -6.00 2.94
N VAL A 105 32.88 -6.59 1.79
CA VAL A 105 32.22 -6.34 0.50
C VAL A 105 30.78 -6.83 0.51
N LEU A 106 30.53 -8.03 1.05
CA LEU A 106 29.17 -8.55 1.21
C LEU A 106 28.37 -7.68 2.16
N SER A 107 28.94 -7.25 3.30
CA SER A 107 28.24 -6.41 4.27
C SER A 107 27.81 -5.06 3.69
N MET A 108 28.68 -4.39 2.93
CA MET A 108 28.37 -3.14 2.22
C MET A 108 27.27 -3.34 1.18
N SER A 109 27.32 -4.45 0.44
CA SER A 109 26.29 -4.79 -0.55
C SER A 109 24.92 -5.04 0.10
N PHE A 110 24.90 -5.74 1.25
CA PHE A 110 23.68 -5.94 2.03
C PHE A 110 23.12 -4.64 2.59
N LEU A 111 23.96 -3.76 3.14
CA LEU A 111 23.53 -2.45 3.65
C LEU A 111 22.96 -1.58 2.53
N PHE A 112 23.61 -1.55 1.37
CA PHE A 112 23.11 -0.84 0.21
C PHE A 112 21.78 -1.40 -0.28
N ALA A 113 21.66 -2.74 -0.39
CA ALA A 113 20.41 -3.39 -0.77
C ALA A 113 19.28 -3.11 0.24
N ALA A 114 19.58 -3.14 1.54
CA ALA A 114 18.62 -2.80 2.59
C ALA A 114 18.18 -1.34 2.52
N PHE A 115 19.11 -0.41 2.26
CA PHE A 115 18.82 1.01 2.06
C PHE A 115 17.94 1.26 0.84
N VAL A 116 18.26 0.65 -0.30
CA VAL A 116 17.44 0.74 -1.52
C VAL A 116 16.05 0.14 -1.27
N THR A 117 15.96 -0.99 -0.58
CA THR A 117 14.67 -1.61 -0.23
C THR A 117 13.84 -0.71 0.69
N ALA A 118 14.46 -0.07 1.68
CA ALA A 118 13.79 0.88 2.56
C ALA A 118 13.30 2.13 1.79
N LEU A 119 14.10 2.64 0.85
CA LEU A 119 13.68 3.73 -0.03
C LEU A 119 12.47 3.34 -0.89
N ILE A 120 12.49 2.14 -1.50
CA ILE A 120 11.36 1.64 -2.30
C ILE A 120 10.12 1.43 -1.44
N ALA A 121 10.26 0.90 -0.23
CA ALA A 121 9.16 0.72 0.71
C ALA A 121 8.58 2.05 1.20
N GLY A 122 9.38 3.12 1.23
CA GLY A 122 8.96 4.48 1.57
C GLY A 122 8.36 5.27 0.42
N LEU A 123 8.45 4.79 -0.83
CA LEU A 123 7.83 5.46 -1.96
C LEU A 123 6.30 5.37 -1.85
N PRO A 124 5.58 6.48 -2.11
CA PRO A 124 4.13 6.45 -2.16
C PRO A 124 3.68 5.42 -3.20
N ARG A 125 2.79 4.51 -2.80
CA ARG A 125 2.24 3.49 -3.71
C ARG A 125 1.64 4.18 -4.93
N ALA A 126 2.01 3.71 -6.12
CA ALA A 126 1.45 4.22 -7.35
C ALA A 126 -0.09 4.06 -7.34
N TYR A 127 -0.80 5.13 -7.72
CA TYR A 127 -2.25 5.09 -7.83
C TYR A 127 -2.69 4.02 -8.84
N SER A 128 -3.73 3.27 -8.49
CA SER A 128 -4.40 2.32 -9.37
C SER A 128 -5.00 3.03 -10.60
N PRO A 129 -5.29 2.32 -11.70
CA PRO A 129 -5.92 2.92 -12.89
C PRO A 129 -7.23 3.68 -12.56
N GLN A 130 -8.06 3.13 -11.67
CA GLN A 130 -9.30 3.77 -11.21
C GLN A 130 -9.04 5.02 -10.37
N GLN A 131 -8.05 4.99 -9.47
CA GLN A 131 -7.65 6.17 -8.70
C GLN A 131 -7.15 7.29 -9.60
N ARG A 132 -6.41 6.96 -10.68
CA ARG A 132 -5.98 7.97 -11.67
C ARG A 132 -7.16 8.55 -12.45
N GLN A 133 -8.14 7.72 -12.81
CA GLN A 133 -9.34 8.20 -13.47
C GLN A 133 -10.13 9.15 -12.56
N LEU A 134 -10.34 8.77 -11.31
CA LEU A 134 -10.98 9.64 -10.33
C LEU A 134 -10.18 10.92 -10.11
N LEU A 135 -8.85 10.82 -10.00
CA LEU A 135 -7.97 11.98 -9.88
C LEU A 135 -8.21 12.99 -10.99
N ASN A 136 -8.23 12.53 -12.24
CA ASN A 136 -8.47 13.39 -13.41
C ASN A 136 -9.85 14.03 -13.34
N VAL A 137 -10.90 13.29 -12.96
CA VAL A 137 -12.24 13.86 -12.85
C VAL A 137 -12.33 14.90 -11.73
N LEU A 138 -11.77 14.60 -10.55
CA LEU A 138 -11.79 15.54 -9.43
C LEU A 138 -10.99 16.81 -9.75
N SER A 139 -9.85 16.69 -10.45
CA SER A 139 -9.10 17.85 -10.92
C SER A 139 -9.85 18.66 -11.97
N ASP A 140 -10.55 18.01 -12.89
CA ASP A 140 -11.35 18.69 -13.92
C ASP A 140 -12.53 19.46 -13.33
N VAL A 141 -13.07 18.96 -12.21
CA VAL A 141 -14.15 19.61 -11.44
C VAL A 141 -13.62 20.78 -10.60
N GLY A 142 -12.29 20.97 -10.52
CA GLY A 142 -11.66 22.09 -9.82
C GLY A 142 -11.50 21.89 -8.32
N LEU A 143 -11.47 20.64 -7.84
CA LEU A 143 -11.15 20.35 -6.44
C LEU A 143 -9.69 20.66 -6.11
N GLU A 144 -9.45 21.13 -4.89
CA GLU A 144 -8.09 21.32 -4.40
C GLU A 144 -7.40 19.98 -4.10
N TRP A 145 -6.08 19.95 -4.22
CA TRP A 145 -5.29 18.73 -4.01
C TRP A 145 -5.49 18.10 -2.62
N GLN A 146 -5.76 18.89 -1.58
CA GLN A 146 -6.00 18.39 -0.22
C GLN A 146 -7.30 17.56 -0.14
N ASP A 147 -8.36 18.03 -0.79
CA ASP A 147 -9.64 17.32 -0.84
C ASP A 147 -9.51 16.03 -1.64
N ILE A 148 -8.80 16.11 -2.77
CA ILE A 148 -8.50 14.95 -3.62
C ILE A 148 -7.73 13.88 -2.83
N GLN A 149 -6.71 14.28 -2.05
CA GLN A 149 -5.98 13.34 -1.20
C GLN A 149 -6.87 12.69 -0.14
N THR A 150 -7.82 13.42 0.43
CA THR A 150 -8.76 12.87 1.41
C THR A 150 -9.59 11.76 0.77
N VAL A 151 -10.19 12.03 -0.39
CA VAL A 151 -11.00 11.05 -1.15
C VAL A 151 -10.17 9.82 -1.55
N LEU A 152 -8.95 10.04 -2.07
CA LEU A 152 -8.06 8.95 -2.49
C LEU A 152 -7.57 8.09 -1.31
N THR A 153 -7.39 8.68 -0.13
CA THR A 153 -7.00 7.96 1.08
C THR A 153 -8.14 7.03 1.56
N HIS A 154 -9.39 7.50 1.47
CA HIS A 154 -10.55 6.65 1.75
C HIS A 154 -10.66 5.47 0.78
N LEU A 155 -10.26 5.65 -0.47
CA LEU A 155 -10.23 4.60 -1.49
C LEU A 155 -9.15 3.54 -1.28
N GLN A 156 -8.03 3.86 -0.63
CA GLN A 156 -6.99 2.87 -0.35
C GLN A 156 -7.47 1.75 0.59
N LYS A 157 -8.58 1.93 1.30
CA LYS A 157 -9.29 0.86 2.01
C LYS A 157 -10.14 0.06 1.03
N ASN A 158 -9.46 -0.82 0.29
CA ASN A 158 -9.97 -1.71 -0.77
C ASN A 158 -11.26 -2.47 -0.39
N ASP A 159 -12.42 -1.96 -0.82
CA ASP A 159 -13.64 -2.75 -0.97
C ASP A 159 -14.30 -2.39 -2.31
N THR A 160 -14.76 -3.40 -3.05
CA THR A 160 -15.51 -3.26 -4.30
C THR A 160 -16.74 -2.37 -4.12
N ALA A 161 -17.36 -2.42 -2.93
CA ALA A 161 -18.47 -1.54 -2.56
C ALA A 161 -18.08 -0.05 -2.56
N SER A 162 -16.87 0.27 -2.12
CA SER A 162 -16.35 1.63 -2.13
C SER A 162 -16.14 2.11 -3.57
N LEU A 163 -15.57 1.27 -4.44
CA LEU A 163 -15.36 1.63 -5.85
C LEU A 163 -16.67 1.95 -6.58
N GLN A 164 -17.69 1.11 -6.43
CA GLN A 164 -19.01 1.36 -7.03
C GLN A 164 -19.64 2.66 -6.52
N TRP A 165 -19.45 2.99 -5.24
CA TRP A 165 -19.92 4.26 -4.66
C TRP A 165 -19.24 5.46 -5.31
N TYR A 166 -17.91 5.42 -5.48
CA TYR A 166 -17.19 6.54 -6.09
C TYR A 166 -17.48 6.69 -7.58
N ASP A 167 -17.60 5.59 -8.33
CA ASP A 167 -18.01 5.63 -9.73
C ASP A 167 -19.39 6.30 -9.88
N PHE A 168 -20.32 5.98 -8.97
CA PHE A 168 -21.62 6.64 -8.91
C PHE A 168 -21.50 8.15 -8.61
N LEU A 169 -20.69 8.55 -7.62
CA LEU A 169 -20.48 9.96 -7.29
C LEU A 169 -19.87 10.75 -8.47
N ILE A 170 -18.87 10.17 -9.14
CA ILE A 170 -18.24 10.75 -10.34
C ILE A 170 -19.29 11.03 -11.41
N GLN A 171 -20.10 10.02 -11.76
CA GLN A 171 -21.12 10.16 -12.80
C GLN A 171 -22.15 11.23 -12.45
N ARG A 172 -22.52 11.33 -11.16
CA ARG A 172 -23.46 12.33 -10.66
C ARG A 172 -22.92 13.76 -10.70
N ILE A 173 -21.63 13.95 -10.43
CA ILE A 173 -20.98 15.26 -10.57
C ILE A 173 -20.85 15.66 -12.03
N GLN A 174 -20.39 14.74 -12.89
CA GLN A 174 -20.23 15.01 -14.33
C GLN A 174 -21.55 15.39 -15.01
N SER A 175 -22.66 14.85 -14.51
CA SER A 175 -24.02 15.20 -14.96
C SER A 175 -24.59 16.47 -14.30
N GLY A 176 -23.87 17.10 -13.36
CA GLY A 176 -24.31 18.28 -12.62
C GLY A 176 -25.41 18.01 -11.59
N SER A 177 -25.71 16.74 -11.31
CA SER A 177 -26.78 16.34 -10.38
C SER A 177 -26.35 16.34 -8.90
N LEU A 178 -25.05 16.44 -8.65
CA LEU A 178 -24.46 16.45 -7.30
C LEU A 178 -23.32 17.47 -7.27
N SER A 179 -23.27 18.26 -6.19
CA SER A 179 -22.23 19.29 -5.99
C SER A 179 -20.96 18.69 -5.39
N VAL A 180 -19.83 19.40 -5.55
CA VAL A 180 -18.56 19.03 -4.92
C VAL A 180 -18.69 18.90 -3.39
N GLU A 181 -19.44 19.81 -2.77
CA GLU A 181 -19.68 19.79 -1.32
C GLU A 181 -20.38 18.49 -0.89
N GLN A 182 -21.40 18.06 -1.63
CA GLN A 182 -22.10 16.80 -1.36
C GLN A 182 -21.20 15.58 -1.56
N LEU A 183 -20.24 15.62 -2.49
CA LEU A 183 -19.25 14.56 -2.63
C LEU A 183 -18.33 14.50 -1.42
N MET A 184 -17.85 15.65 -0.93
CA MET A 184 -16.99 15.68 0.25
C MET A 184 -17.75 15.22 1.50
N GLN A 185 -19.01 15.62 1.66
CA GLN A 185 -19.88 15.11 2.72
C GLN A 185 -20.05 13.59 2.60
N SER A 186 -20.23 13.07 1.38
CA SER A 186 -20.40 11.64 1.16
C SER A 186 -19.13 10.82 1.38
N ALA A 187 -17.97 11.33 0.98
CA ALA A 187 -16.67 10.69 1.18
C ALA A 187 -16.32 10.57 2.67
N ASN A 188 -16.73 11.56 3.47
CA ASN A 188 -16.53 11.58 4.92
C ASN A 188 -17.64 10.87 5.71
N ALA A 189 -18.77 10.55 5.06
CA ALA A 189 -19.88 9.89 5.73
C ALA A 189 -19.55 8.44 6.08
N SER A 190 -20.06 7.99 7.22
CA SER A 190 -20.00 6.57 7.57
C SER A 190 -20.81 5.73 6.59
N ASP A 191 -20.37 4.49 6.38
CA ASP A 191 -21.07 3.49 5.55
C ASP A 191 -22.32 2.95 6.26
N CYS A 192 -23.28 3.84 6.50
CA CYS A 192 -24.51 3.57 7.23
C CYS A 192 -25.72 4.08 6.46
N ILE A 193 -26.87 3.49 6.76
CA ILE A 193 -28.19 4.00 6.42
C ILE A 193 -28.83 4.62 7.65
N GLN A 194 -29.18 5.89 7.56
CA GLN A 194 -29.85 6.63 8.63
C GLN A 194 -31.30 6.90 8.24
N PHE A 195 -32.24 6.52 9.11
CA PHE A 195 -33.67 6.75 8.90
C PHE A 195 -34.10 8.08 9.54
N HIS A 196 -34.90 8.86 8.79
CA HIS A 196 -35.45 10.14 9.27
C HIS A 196 -36.98 10.13 9.20
N HIS A 197 -37.65 9.89 10.33
CA HIS A 197 -39.10 9.70 10.37
C HIS A 197 -39.90 10.98 10.07
N ASP A 198 -39.38 12.12 10.51
CA ASP A 198 -39.94 13.46 10.35
C ASP A 198 -40.08 13.88 8.88
N ARG A 199 -39.05 13.58 8.08
CA ARG A 199 -38.99 13.93 6.65
C ARG A 199 -39.18 12.74 5.70
N GLN A 200 -39.41 11.55 6.24
CA GLN A 200 -39.70 10.32 5.49
C GLN A 200 -38.63 10.01 4.43
N SER A 201 -37.36 10.17 4.83
CA SER A 201 -36.21 9.94 3.98
C SER A 201 -35.19 9.04 4.68
N VAL A 202 -34.29 8.47 3.89
CA VAL A 202 -33.10 7.81 4.40
C VAL A 202 -31.85 8.53 3.91
N SER A 203 -30.86 8.73 4.77
CA SER A 203 -29.53 9.20 4.35
C SER A 203 -28.61 7.99 4.23
N ILE A 204 -28.01 7.82 3.05
CA ILE A 204 -27.06 6.75 2.77
C ILE A 204 -25.75 7.42 2.37
N ARG A 205 -24.72 7.26 3.22
CA ARG A 205 -23.42 7.93 3.06
C ARG A 205 -23.57 9.42 2.70
N GLY A 206 -24.40 10.14 3.46
CA GLY A 206 -24.65 11.57 3.29
C GLY A 206 -25.64 11.95 2.17
N ILE A 207 -26.04 11.01 1.31
CA ILE A 207 -27.00 11.27 0.23
C ILE A 207 -28.41 10.97 0.73
N GLU A 208 -29.28 11.97 0.64
CA GLU A 208 -30.68 11.83 1.01
C GLU A 208 -31.50 11.18 -0.10
N VAL A 209 -32.21 10.11 0.26
CA VAL A 209 -33.16 9.39 -0.59
C VAL A 209 -34.57 9.65 -0.02
N PRO A 210 -35.33 10.59 -0.61
CA PRO A 210 -36.72 10.80 -0.20
C PRO A 210 -37.58 9.59 -0.59
N LEU A 211 -38.42 9.13 0.32
CA LEU A 211 -39.35 8.04 0.08
C LEU A 211 -40.78 8.53 0.25
N SER A 212 -41.72 7.89 -0.45
CA SER A 212 -43.13 8.17 -0.19
C SER A 212 -43.55 7.62 1.19
N ARG A 213 -44.50 8.31 1.84
CA ARG A 213 -44.98 8.03 3.20
C ARG A 213 -45.10 6.56 3.54
N THR A 214 -45.93 5.81 2.81
CA THR A 214 -46.20 4.40 3.14
C THR A 214 -44.96 3.52 2.90
N PRO A 215 -44.30 3.54 1.72
CA PRO A 215 -43.08 2.75 1.53
C PRO A 215 -41.97 3.03 2.55
N TYR A 216 -41.81 4.29 2.98
CA TYR A 216 -40.85 4.66 4.02
C TYR A 216 -41.06 3.85 5.31
N PHE A 217 -42.28 3.82 5.86
CA PHE A 217 -42.55 3.12 7.11
C PHE A 217 -42.43 1.59 6.97
N TYR A 218 -42.76 1.05 5.80
CA TYR A 218 -42.48 -0.36 5.51
C TYR A 218 -40.98 -0.64 5.47
N TYR A 219 -40.16 0.28 4.96
CA TYR A 219 -38.71 0.13 4.99
C TYR A 219 -38.15 0.20 6.41
N ALA A 220 -38.64 1.17 7.20
CA ALA A 220 -38.28 1.34 8.60
C ALA A 220 -38.64 0.11 9.45
N LEU A 221 -39.78 -0.56 9.18
CA LEU A 221 -40.14 -1.83 9.82
C LEU A 221 -39.03 -2.88 9.70
N TYR A 222 -38.42 -3.03 8.51
CA TYR A 222 -37.31 -3.97 8.33
C TYR A 222 -36.04 -3.53 9.06
N ALA A 223 -35.79 -2.22 9.12
CA ALA A 223 -34.66 -1.68 9.86
C ALA A 223 -34.79 -1.93 11.37
N HIS A 224 -35.97 -1.69 11.95
CA HIS A 224 -36.28 -2.05 13.34
C HIS A 224 -36.10 -3.54 13.59
N GLN A 225 -36.67 -4.40 12.73
CA GLN A 225 -36.52 -5.85 12.89
C GLN A 225 -35.04 -6.28 12.88
N ARG A 226 -34.24 -5.72 11.97
CA ARG A 226 -32.80 -6.04 11.85
C ARG A 226 -32.03 -5.60 13.09
N HIS A 227 -32.35 -4.41 13.62
CA HIS A 227 -31.72 -3.85 14.81
C HIS A 227 -32.13 -4.62 16.10
N ASP A 228 -33.43 -4.87 16.29
CA ASP A 228 -33.96 -5.53 17.48
C ASP A 228 -33.53 -7.00 17.60
N ASP A 229 -33.44 -7.73 16.47
CA ASP A 229 -32.92 -9.11 16.49
C ASP A 229 -31.42 -9.15 16.79
N ALA A 230 -30.65 -8.18 16.28
CA ALA A 230 -29.22 -8.09 16.55
C ALA A 230 -28.92 -7.81 18.03
N GLN A 231 -29.73 -6.98 18.68
CA GLN A 231 -29.61 -6.71 20.12
C GLN A 231 -29.98 -7.92 20.98
N ARG A 232 -31.02 -8.69 20.59
CA ARG A 232 -31.50 -9.84 21.37
C ARG A 232 -30.57 -11.05 21.30
N ASN A 233 -29.97 -11.31 20.15
CA ASN A 233 -29.26 -12.56 19.92
C ASN A 233 -27.80 -12.56 20.41
N PHE A 234 -27.29 -11.46 21.01
CA PHE A 234 -25.91 -11.29 21.53
C PHE A 234 -24.80 -11.76 20.57
N SER A 235 -25.15 -11.98 19.32
CA SER A 235 -24.35 -12.61 18.29
C SER A 235 -24.50 -11.74 17.07
N ALA A 236 -23.43 -11.05 16.72
CA ALA A 236 -23.30 -10.23 15.52
C ALA A 236 -23.29 -11.06 14.22
N CYS A 237 -23.85 -12.27 14.25
CA CYS A 237 -24.05 -13.09 13.07
C CYS A 237 -25.04 -12.38 12.15
N ASP A 238 -24.66 -12.18 10.90
CA ASP A 238 -25.47 -11.49 9.89
C ASP A 238 -26.78 -12.22 9.52
N ASP A 239 -27.16 -13.32 10.18
CA ASP A 239 -28.37 -14.09 9.84
C ASP A 239 -29.69 -13.64 10.52
N ASN A 240 -29.70 -12.50 11.20
CA ASN A 240 -30.87 -12.00 11.94
C ASN A 240 -31.89 -11.21 11.06
N GLY A 241 -32.99 -10.71 11.61
CA GLY A 241 -33.81 -9.69 10.95
C GLY A 241 -34.73 -10.17 9.82
N TRP A 242 -34.99 -11.48 9.70
CA TRP A 242 -35.84 -12.04 8.67
C TRP A 242 -37.33 -11.89 8.99
N ILE A 243 -38.08 -11.22 8.11
CA ILE A 243 -39.54 -11.13 8.16
C ILE A 243 -40.15 -12.11 7.18
N LEU A 244 -40.92 -13.08 7.70
CA LEU A 244 -41.73 -13.98 6.89
C LEU A 244 -42.98 -13.26 6.34
N ASN A 245 -43.22 -13.36 5.04
CA ASN A 245 -44.45 -12.84 4.45
C ASN A 245 -45.68 -13.47 5.12
N PRO A 246 -46.70 -12.66 5.48
CA PRO A 246 -47.94 -13.16 6.07
C PRO A 246 -48.66 -14.11 5.10
N ALA A 247 -49.42 -15.07 5.63
CA ALA A 247 -50.20 -15.98 4.80
C ALA A 247 -51.39 -15.23 4.17
N SER A 248 -51.88 -15.73 3.03
CA SER A 248 -53.09 -15.21 2.40
C SER A 248 -54.27 -15.30 3.38
N GLY A 249 -54.67 -14.16 3.94
CA GLY A 249 -55.76 -14.06 4.92
C GLY A 249 -55.36 -14.09 6.40
N ARG A 250 -54.07 -14.15 6.75
CA ARG A 250 -53.61 -14.01 8.14
C ARG A 250 -52.50 -12.98 8.25
N ALA A 251 -52.85 -11.80 8.78
CA ALA A 251 -51.90 -10.74 9.08
C ALA A 251 -50.96 -11.12 10.22
N ASN A 252 -49.76 -10.55 10.23
CA ASN A 252 -48.84 -10.64 11.36
C ASN A 252 -49.19 -9.54 12.38
N PRO A 253 -49.70 -9.88 13.58
CA PRO A 253 -50.17 -8.88 14.56
C PRO A 253 -49.03 -8.04 15.13
N GLU A 254 -47.83 -8.59 15.29
CA GLU A 254 -46.67 -7.89 15.83
C GLU A 254 -46.18 -6.80 14.86
N HIS A 255 -45.96 -7.17 13.60
CA HIS A 255 -45.55 -6.21 12.57
C HIS A 255 -46.66 -5.18 12.28
N THR A 256 -47.93 -5.58 12.38
CA THR A 256 -49.06 -4.65 12.26
C THR A 256 -49.02 -3.61 13.35
N ARG A 257 -48.80 -4.02 14.61
CA ARG A 257 -48.72 -3.11 15.75
C ARG A 257 -47.55 -2.14 15.61
N LEU A 258 -46.35 -2.64 15.28
CA LEU A 258 -45.16 -1.79 15.10
C LEU A 258 -45.36 -0.77 13.96
N LEU A 259 -45.85 -1.23 12.81
CA LEU A 259 -46.08 -0.35 11.66
C LEU A 259 -47.18 0.69 11.94
N LEU A 260 -48.26 0.31 12.64
CA LEU A 260 -49.28 1.27 13.06
C LEU A 260 -48.72 2.32 14.01
N ASN A 261 -47.86 1.92 14.95
CA ASN A 261 -47.21 2.86 15.86
C ASN A 261 -46.33 3.85 15.09
N LEU A 262 -45.45 3.36 14.22
CA LEU A 262 -44.60 4.21 13.37
C LEU A 262 -45.43 5.19 12.53
N MET A 263 -46.44 4.69 11.83
CA MET A 263 -47.27 5.51 10.95
C MET A 263 -48.13 6.52 11.72
N LYS A 264 -48.65 6.18 12.91
CA LYS A 264 -49.46 7.14 13.69
C LYS A 264 -48.60 8.23 14.33
N THR A 265 -47.44 7.85 14.87
CA THR A 265 -46.55 8.79 15.56
C THR A 265 -45.89 9.79 14.62
N HIS A 266 -45.61 9.40 13.38
CA HIS A 266 -44.83 10.20 12.43
C HIS A 266 -45.63 10.64 11.17
N ASP A 267 -46.92 10.91 11.33
CA ASP A 267 -47.83 11.41 10.27
C ASP A 267 -47.82 10.57 8.96
N GLY A 268 -47.95 9.26 9.12
CA GLY A 268 -48.16 8.33 8.02
C GLY A 268 -49.47 8.58 7.26
N HIS A 269 -49.59 7.95 6.09
CA HIS A 269 -50.74 8.17 5.21
C HIS A 269 -52.03 7.62 5.84
N GLN A 270 -52.98 8.52 6.17
CA GLN A 270 -54.20 8.18 6.94
C GLN A 270 -55.03 7.05 6.34
N LYS A 271 -55.17 6.99 5.00
CA LYS A 271 -55.87 5.87 4.34
C LYS A 271 -55.16 4.53 4.54
N ALA A 272 -53.83 4.53 4.52
CA ALA A 272 -53.04 3.32 4.71
C ALA A 272 -53.07 2.87 6.17
N ILE A 273 -53.12 3.81 7.13
CA ILE A 273 -53.34 3.51 8.55
C ILE A 273 -54.68 2.80 8.73
N LYS A 274 -55.79 3.36 8.22
CA LYS A 274 -57.12 2.73 8.31
C LYS A 274 -57.16 1.34 7.68
N GLU A 275 -56.52 1.17 6.53
CA GLU A 275 -56.44 -0.13 5.85
C GLU A 275 -55.61 -1.14 6.66
N LEU A 276 -54.51 -0.69 7.27
CA LEU A 276 -53.67 -1.49 8.15
C LEU A 276 -54.40 -1.88 9.45
N GLU A 277 -55.22 -0.99 10.02
CA GLU A 277 -56.08 -1.30 11.17
C GLU A 277 -57.14 -2.36 10.84
N ALA A 278 -57.77 -2.24 9.66
CA ALA A 278 -58.85 -3.14 9.26
C ALA A 278 -58.37 -4.54 8.86
N HIS A 279 -57.21 -4.64 8.21
CA HIS A 279 -56.77 -5.88 7.57
C HIS A 279 -55.40 -6.39 8.03
N GLY A 280 -54.66 -5.58 8.79
CA GLY A 280 -53.27 -5.86 9.16
C GLY A 280 -52.32 -5.89 7.97
N VAL A 281 -51.07 -6.27 8.24
CA VAL A 281 -50.04 -6.39 7.19
C VAL A 281 -50.38 -7.57 6.26
N ARG A 282 -50.51 -7.29 4.96
CA ARG A 282 -50.75 -8.29 3.90
C ARG A 282 -49.54 -8.45 2.99
N ALA A 283 -49.33 -9.66 2.47
CA ALA A 283 -48.17 -10.00 1.64
C ALA A 283 -48.06 -9.09 0.41
N LYS A 284 -49.17 -8.94 -0.34
CA LYS A 284 -49.23 -8.07 -1.52
C LYS A 284 -48.85 -6.62 -1.21
N THR A 285 -49.31 -6.08 -0.08
CA THR A 285 -48.98 -4.72 0.34
C THR A 285 -47.50 -4.59 0.70
N MET A 286 -46.90 -5.60 1.34
CA MET A 286 -45.45 -5.60 1.58
C MET A 286 -44.66 -5.64 0.28
N ASP A 287 -45.04 -6.50 -0.68
CA ASP A 287 -44.40 -6.59 -2.00
C ASP A 287 -44.41 -5.25 -2.74
N GLN A 288 -45.58 -4.59 -2.78
CA GLN A 288 -45.73 -3.29 -3.44
C GLN A 288 -44.85 -2.21 -2.80
N ASN A 289 -44.79 -2.15 -1.47
CA ASN A 289 -43.97 -1.16 -0.78
C ASN A 289 -42.47 -1.45 -0.93
N ARG A 290 -42.04 -2.73 -0.91
CA ARG A 290 -40.66 -3.12 -1.20
C ARG A 290 -40.22 -2.71 -2.61
N ASN A 291 -41.07 -2.92 -3.61
CA ASN A 291 -40.77 -2.53 -4.99
C ASN A 291 -40.65 -1.01 -5.12
N LYS A 292 -41.54 -0.24 -4.49
CA LYS A 292 -41.44 1.24 -4.46
C LYS A 292 -40.16 1.72 -3.79
N VAL A 293 -39.75 1.11 -2.67
CA VAL A 293 -38.46 1.42 -2.03
C VAL A 293 -37.30 1.13 -2.96
N LYS A 294 -37.32 -0.04 -3.63
CA LYS A 294 -36.30 -0.40 -4.63
C LYS A 294 -36.22 0.61 -5.77
N GLU A 295 -37.36 1.02 -6.31
CA GLU A 295 -37.44 1.99 -7.41
C GLU A 295 -36.85 3.34 -7.02
N GLU A 296 -37.20 3.89 -5.85
CA GLU A 296 -36.66 5.18 -5.39
C GLU A 296 -35.18 5.11 -5.03
N LEU A 297 -34.72 4.02 -4.39
CA LEU A 297 -33.30 3.80 -4.10
C LEU A 297 -32.48 3.73 -5.40
N ILE A 298 -32.93 2.96 -6.40
CA ILE A 298 -32.24 2.86 -7.70
C ILE A 298 -32.26 4.21 -8.43
N LYS A 299 -33.36 4.95 -8.37
CA LYS A 299 -33.47 6.27 -8.99
C LYS A 299 -32.47 7.28 -8.41
N VAL A 300 -32.24 7.26 -7.09
CA VAL A 300 -31.33 8.21 -6.43
C VAL A 300 -29.88 7.72 -6.43
N LEU A 301 -29.64 6.44 -6.20
CA LEU A 301 -28.29 5.87 -6.01
C LEU A 301 -27.75 5.11 -7.21
N GLY A 302 -28.57 4.84 -8.24
CA GLY A 302 -28.20 3.90 -9.29
C GLY A 302 -28.29 2.44 -8.84
N GLU A 303 -28.33 1.52 -9.81
CA GLU A 303 -28.60 0.11 -9.53
C GLU A 303 -27.51 -0.58 -8.71
N SER A 304 -26.24 -0.38 -9.08
CA SER A 304 -25.08 -1.02 -8.44
C SER A 304 -24.96 -0.67 -6.96
N VAL A 305 -25.10 0.62 -6.65
CA VAL A 305 -24.99 1.11 -5.28
C VAL A 305 -26.23 0.78 -4.46
N ALA A 306 -27.43 0.96 -5.03
CA ALA A 306 -28.67 0.70 -4.32
C ALA A 306 -28.74 -0.75 -3.83
N GLU A 307 -28.19 -1.70 -4.59
CA GLU A 307 -28.26 -3.14 -4.31
C GLU A 307 -27.92 -3.50 -2.86
N GLN A 308 -26.93 -2.85 -2.24
CA GLN A 308 -26.48 -3.15 -0.86
C GLN A 308 -27.46 -2.68 0.22
N TYR A 309 -28.39 -1.79 -0.14
CA TYR A 309 -29.41 -1.22 0.72
C TYR A 309 -30.81 -1.82 0.45
N LEU A 310 -30.91 -2.71 -0.54
CA LEU A 310 -32.15 -3.39 -0.89
C LEU A 310 -32.45 -4.59 0.02
N PHE A 311 -33.59 -5.22 -0.25
CA PHE A 311 -34.02 -6.43 0.40
C PHE A 311 -33.34 -7.66 -0.21
N GLU A 312 -33.03 -8.65 0.61
CA GLU A 312 -32.73 -10.02 0.18
C GLU A 312 -33.87 -10.96 0.57
N THR A 313 -33.94 -12.09 -0.13
CA THR A 313 -35.06 -13.03 -0.04
C THR A 313 -34.57 -14.45 0.21
N ARG A 314 -35.25 -15.18 1.10
CA ARG A 314 -35.02 -16.61 1.35
C ARG A 314 -36.34 -17.36 1.36
N ARG A 315 -36.44 -18.48 0.64
CA ARG A 315 -37.66 -19.30 0.64
C ARG A 315 -37.75 -20.14 1.92
N ASP A 316 -38.91 -20.12 2.56
CA ASP A 316 -39.22 -20.99 3.69
C ASP A 316 -39.55 -22.41 3.17
N SER A 317 -38.77 -23.40 3.60
CA SER A 317 -38.96 -24.80 3.20
C SER A 317 -40.28 -25.37 3.73
N ARG A 318 -40.76 -24.88 4.89
CA ARG A 318 -41.96 -25.41 5.54
C ARG A 318 -43.25 -24.90 4.91
N THR A 319 -43.35 -23.60 4.67
CA THR A 319 -44.59 -22.97 4.18
C THR A 319 -44.54 -22.54 2.72
N GLY A 320 -43.38 -22.66 2.06
CA GLY A 320 -43.16 -22.24 0.68
C GLY A 320 -43.16 -20.73 0.46
N ARG A 321 -43.42 -19.93 1.51
CA ARG A 321 -43.45 -18.46 1.51
C ARG A 321 -42.04 -17.89 1.58
N ASN A 322 -41.90 -16.61 1.27
CA ASN A 322 -40.60 -15.93 1.28
C ASN A 322 -40.38 -15.16 2.59
N HIS A 323 -39.17 -15.29 3.14
CA HIS A 323 -38.59 -14.38 4.12
C HIS A 323 -37.88 -13.24 3.39
N TYR A 324 -37.94 -12.05 3.98
CA TYR A 324 -37.24 -10.87 3.49
C TYR A 324 -36.50 -10.19 4.64
N ARG A 325 -35.34 -9.59 4.35
CA ARG A 325 -34.63 -8.70 5.27
C ARG A 325 -33.87 -7.63 4.49
N LEU A 326 -33.37 -6.61 5.17
CA LEU A 326 -32.39 -5.70 4.58
C LEU A 326 -31.05 -6.42 4.41
N LYS A 327 -30.42 -6.25 3.25
CA LYS A 327 -29.04 -6.68 3.02
C LYS A 327 -28.06 -5.94 3.93
N THR A 328 -28.38 -4.69 4.27
CA THR A 328 -27.58 -3.88 5.20
C THR A 328 -27.48 -4.55 6.58
N SER A 329 -26.26 -4.66 7.10
CA SER A 329 -26.02 -5.20 8.44
C SER A 329 -26.59 -4.28 9.51
N ALA A 330 -27.01 -4.86 10.65
CA ALA A 330 -27.63 -4.12 11.75
C ALA A 330 -26.72 -3.01 12.30
N THR A 331 -25.39 -3.22 12.29
CA THR A 331 -24.39 -2.25 12.74
C THR A 331 -24.29 -1.01 11.85
N LYS A 332 -24.81 -1.09 10.62
CA LYS A 332 -24.85 -0.01 9.64
C LYS A 332 -26.21 0.68 9.59
N ILE A 333 -27.17 0.28 10.42
CA ILE A 333 -28.52 0.87 10.46
C ILE A 333 -28.61 1.81 11.65
N ILE A 334 -28.93 3.08 11.37
CA ILE A 334 -29.16 4.11 12.38
C ILE A 334 -30.64 4.46 12.34
N LEU A 335 -31.34 4.13 13.42
CA LEU A 335 -32.74 4.50 13.64
C LEU A 335 -32.79 5.84 14.38
N PRO A 336 -33.79 6.70 14.10
CA PRO A 336 -33.98 7.94 14.84
C PRO A 336 -34.38 7.63 16.29
N LEU A 337 -33.94 8.50 17.21
CA LEU A 337 -34.24 8.41 18.64
C LEU A 337 -35.70 8.73 18.95
#